data_AF-A0A7S5YDP2-F1
#
_entry.id   AF-A0A7S5YDP2-F1
#
_cell.length_a   1.000
_cell.length_b   1.000
_cell.length_c   1.000
_cell.angle_alpha   90.00
_cell.angle_beta   90.00
_cell.angle_gamma   90.00
#
_symmetry.space_group_name_H-M   'P 1'
#
loop_
_entity.id
_entity.type
_entity.pdbx_description
1 polymer ?
#
loop_
_entity_poly.entity_id
_entity_poly.type
_entity_poly.pdbx_seq_one_letter_code
_entity_poly.pdbx_strand_id
1 'polypeptide(L)'
;MDQVQLEVLRAEAIAADRSFSKGRLRDEFRMKPKPDATPVAHYKNGYGGTFGVYRIADCLPMRERKAAAPSPKQVRAAAILALKGRMQSKVAKASHVAVQWLATAPLVLDAETTNAHPTHVLGAGMFVGCSVFIAAGSVVGSFYSLRMLLKQSA
;
A
#
# COMPACT_ATOMS: atom_id res chain seq x y z
N MET A 1 -12.99 -20.49 -10.80
CA MET A 1 -14.34 -20.85 -11.26
C MET A 1 -14.29 -20.96 -12.76
N ASP A 2 -14.50 -22.18 -13.25
CA ASP A 2 -14.64 -22.43 -14.68
C ASP A 2 -15.96 -21.79 -15.18
N GLN A 3 -16.02 -21.42 -16.46
CA GLN A 3 -17.18 -20.71 -17.02
C GLN A 3 -18.46 -21.55 -16.93
N VAL A 4 -18.33 -22.86 -17.13
CA VAL A 4 -19.42 -23.83 -17.04
C VAL A 4 -20.03 -23.87 -15.63
N GLN A 5 -19.19 -23.88 -14.59
CA GLN A 5 -19.65 -23.90 -13.19
C GLN A 5 -20.41 -22.62 -12.83
N LEU A 6 -19.97 -21.48 -13.36
CA LEU A 6 -20.61 -20.18 -13.13
C LEU A 6 -22.01 -20.12 -13.73
N GLU A 7 -22.20 -20.71 -14.91
CA GLU A 7 -23.49 -20.76 -15.60
C GLU A 7 -24.49 -21.67 -14.88
N VAL A 8 -24.05 -22.82 -14.37
CA VAL A 8 -24.88 -23.71 -13.54
C VAL A 8 -25.34 -23.00 -12.26
N LEU A 9 -24.41 -22.36 -11.54
CA LEU A 9 -24.74 -21.61 -10.32
C LEU A 9 -25.73 -20.47 -10.58
N ARG A 10 -25.61 -19.79 -11.74
CA ARG A 10 -26.58 -18.77 -12.16
C ARG A 10 -27.95 -19.38 -12.44
N ALA A 11 -28.00 -20.49 -13.18
CA ALA A 11 -29.25 -21.16 -13.52
C ALA A 11 -29.99 -21.66 -12.27
N GLU A 12 -29.28 -22.29 -11.33
CA GLU A 12 -29.84 -22.75 -10.04
C GLU A 12 -30.38 -21.58 -9.21
N ALA A 13 -29.63 -20.48 -9.14
CA ALA A 13 -30.05 -19.32 -8.36
C ALA A 13 -31.23 -18.56 -9.01
N ILE A 14 -31.31 -18.54 -10.34
CA ILE A 14 -32.48 -18.03 -11.09
C ILE A 14 -33.69 -18.92 -10.84
N ALA A 15 -33.54 -20.24 -10.90
CA ALA A 15 -34.62 -21.19 -10.62
C ALA A 15 -35.16 -21.07 -9.18
N ALA A 16 -34.29 -20.73 -8.23
CA ALA A 16 -34.64 -20.55 -6.83
C ALA A 16 -35.10 -19.11 -6.46
N ASP A 17 -35.24 -18.21 -7.44
CA ASP A 17 -35.57 -16.77 -7.28
C ASP A 17 -34.82 -16.08 -6.12
N ARG A 18 -33.53 -16.40 -5.98
CA ARG A 18 -32.72 -15.91 -4.86
C ARG A 18 -32.32 -14.45 -5.07
N SER A 19 -32.26 -13.74 -3.95
CA SER A 19 -31.88 -12.32 -3.89
C SER A 19 -30.55 -12.14 -3.18
N PHE A 20 -29.67 -11.31 -3.73
CA PHE A 20 -28.31 -11.15 -3.25
C PHE A 20 -27.90 -9.67 -3.17
N SER A 21 -26.97 -9.37 -2.26
CA SER A 21 -26.37 -8.03 -2.18
C SER A 21 -25.46 -7.78 -3.38
N LYS A 22 -25.23 -6.50 -3.69
CA LYS A 22 -24.36 -6.07 -4.79
C LYS A 22 -22.95 -6.69 -4.73
N GLY A 23 -22.39 -6.90 -3.54
CA GLY A 23 -21.07 -7.53 -3.35
C GLY A 23 -21.08 -9.00 -3.78
N ARG A 24 -22.03 -9.78 -3.24
CA ARG A 24 -22.16 -11.21 -3.53
C ARG A 24 -22.44 -11.49 -5.00
N LEU A 25 -23.29 -10.70 -5.64
CA LEU A 25 -23.56 -10.79 -7.08
C LEU A 25 -22.29 -10.61 -7.92
N ARG A 26 -21.42 -9.67 -7.54
CA ARG A 26 -20.19 -9.38 -8.27
C ARG A 26 -19.13 -10.46 -8.03
N ASP A 27 -18.97 -10.89 -6.79
CA ASP A 27 -17.83 -11.73 -6.39
C ASP A 27 -18.11 -13.22 -6.67
N GLU A 28 -19.33 -13.72 -6.41
CA GLU A 28 -19.71 -15.12 -6.62
C GLU A 28 -20.26 -15.36 -8.05
N PHE A 29 -21.23 -14.54 -8.49
CA PHE A 29 -21.94 -14.77 -9.76
C PHE A 29 -21.37 -13.97 -10.94
N ARG A 30 -20.45 -13.02 -10.69
CA ARG A 30 -19.92 -12.06 -11.67
C ARG A 30 -21.04 -11.37 -12.46
N MET A 31 -22.05 -10.88 -11.75
CA MET A 31 -23.19 -10.18 -12.34
C MET A 31 -23.33 -8.76 -11.78
N LYS A 32 -23.99 -7.91 -12.54
CA LYS A 32 -24.36 -6.55 -12.15
C LYS A 32 -25.88 -6.40 -12.20
N PRO A 33 -26.52 -5.70 -11.25
CA PRO A 33 -27.91 -5.31 -11.39
C PRO A 33 -28.14 -4.51 -12.69
N LYS A 34 -29.30 -4.69 -13.33
CA LYS A 34 -29.74 -3.81 -14.43
C LYS A 34 -29.84 -2.36 -13.92
N PRO A 35 -29.61 -1.35 -14.78
CA PRO A 35 -29.72 0.05 -14.37
C PRO A 35 -31.12 0.40 -13.82
N ASP A 36 -32.16 -0.27 -14.30
CA ASP A 36 -33.55 -0.05 -13.89
C ASP A 36 -34.03 -1.02 -12.79
N ALA A 37 -33.15 -1.86 -12.24
CA ALA A 37 -33.54 -2.84 -11.22
C ALA A 37 -33.79 -2.15 -9.88
N THR A 38 -35.03 -2.27 -9.37
CA THR A 38 -35.37 -1.81 -8.02
C THR A 38 -34.91 -2.82 -6.97
N PRO A 39 -34.18 -2.40 -5.93
CA PRO A 39 -33.76 -3.31 -4.85
C PRO A 39 -34.98 -3.80 -4.04
N VAL A 40 -35.00 -5.09 -3.74
CA VAL A 40 -36.06 -5.77 -2.97
C VAL A 40 -36.04 -5.32 -1.51
N ALA A 41 -34.84 -5.15 -0.95
CA ALA A 41 -34.64 -4.75 0.44
C ALA A 41 -33.38 -3.90 0.57
N HIS A 42 -33.36 -3.04 1.59
CA HIS A 42 -32.21 -2.23 1.97
C HIS A 42 -31.72 -2.67 3.35
N TYR A 43 -30.43 -2.96 3.45
CA TYR A 43 -29.77 -3.27 4.72
C TYR A 43 -28.76 -2.18 5.07
N LYS A 44 -28.67 -1.82 6.34
CA LYS A 44 -27.64 -0.91 6.86
C LYS A 44 -26.32 -1.67 7.02
N ASN A 45 -25.22 -1.03 6.66
CA ASN A 45 -23.87 -1.49 6.97
C ASN A 45 -23.39 -0.86 8.30
N GLY A 46 -22.34 -1.43 8.90
CA GLY A 46 -21.73 -0.90 10.13
C GLY A 46 -20.97 0.42 9.94
N TYR A 47 -20.90 0.94 8.73
CA TYR A 47 -20.20 2.17 8.35
C TYR A 47 -21.16 3.32 8.02
N GLY A 48 -22.45 3.22 8.39
CA GLY A 48 -23.45 4.27 8.23
C GLY A 48 -24.12 4.37 6.86
N GLY A 49 -23.79 3.48 5.91
CA GLY A 49 -24.42 3.38 4.59
C GLY A 49 -25.49 2.29 4.49
N THR A 50 -26.36 2.38 3.51
CA THR A 50 -27.32 1.32 3.15
C THR A 50 -26.95 0.65 1.84
N PHE A 51 -27.17 -0.65 1.71
CA PHE A 51 -27.02 -1.38 0.45
C PHE A 51 -28.30 -2.11 0.07
N GLY A 52 -28.62 -2.06 -1.22
CA GLY A 52 -29.76 -2.78 -1.81
C GLY A 52 -29.43 -4.24 -2.11
N VAL A 53 -30.44 -5.08 -1.96
CA VAL A 53 -30.46 -6.49 -2.37
C VAL A 53 -31.29 -6.61 -3.64
N TYR A 54 -30.75 -7.30 -4.64
CA TYR A 54 -31.34 -7.42 -5.97
C TYR A 54 -31.68 -8.87 -6.27
N ARG A 55 -32.77 -9.09 -7.00
CA ARG A 55 -33.09 -10.40 -7.55
C ARG A 55 -32.10 -10.77 -8.63
N ILE A 56 -31.75 -12.04 -8.69
CA ILE A 56 -30.81 -12.51 -9.69
C ILE A 56 -31.38 -12.44 -11.12
N ALA A 57 -32.69 -12.57 -11.30
CA ALA A 57 -33.38 -12.42 -12.60
C ALA A 57 -33.24 -11.00 -13.20
N ASP A 58 -33.08 -9.99 -12.34
CA ASP A 58 -32.88 -8.59 -12.74
C ASP A 58 -31.41 -8.21 -12.91
N CYS A 59 -30.51 -9.19 -12.83
CA CYS A 59 -29.08 -8.99 -13.00
C CYS A 59 -28.61 -9.44 -14.39
N LEU A 60 -27.54 -8.81 -14.87
CA LEU A 60 -26.89 -9.14 -16.13
C LEU A 60 -25.46 -9.65 -15.88
N PRO A 61 -24.99 -10.64 -16.65
CA PRO A 61 -23.61 -11.09 -16.55
C PRO A 61 -22.64 -9.93 -16.87
N MET A 62 -21.57 -9.84 -16.07
CA MET A 62 -20.51 -8.87 -16.35
C MET A 62 -19.79 -9.28 -17.62
N ARG A 63 -19.37 -8.26 -18.40
CA ARG A 63 -18.52 -8.49 -19.56
C ARG A 63 -17.24 -9.19 -19.12
N GLU A 64 -16.90 -10.26 -19.82
CA GLU A 64 -15.63 -10.94 -19.62
C GLU A 64 -14.47 -9.97 -19.80
N ARG A 65 -13.46 -10.15 -18.96
CA ARG A 65 -12.22 -9.41 -19.12
C ARG A 65 -11.58 -9.88 -20.42
N LYS A 66 -11.48 -8.99 -21.40
CA LYS A 66 -10.78 -9.29 -22.66
C LYS A 66 -9.38 -9.80 -22.31
N ALA A 67 -9.07 -11.04 -22.72
CA ALA A 67 -7.74 -11.64 -22.60
C ALA A 67 -6.73 -11.08 -23.62
N ALA A 68 -7.13 -10.07 -24.40
CA ALA A 68 -6.27 -9.43 -25.37
C ALA A 68 -5.02 -8.85 -24.69
N ALA A 69 -3.87 -8.99 -25.37
CA ALA A 69 -2.62 -8.41 -24.93
C ALA A 69 -2.81 -6.89 -24.69
N PRO A 70 -2.23 -6.33 -23.60
CA PRO A 70 -2.35 -4.91 -23.31
C PRO A 70 -1.79 -4.07 -24.46
N SER A 71 -2.48 -2.99 -24.83
CA SER A 71 -1.96 -2.08 -25.84
C SER A 71 -0.71 -1.34 -25.34
N PRO A 72 0.17 -0.85 -26.23
CA PRO A 72 1.36 -0.08 -25.81
C PRO A 72 1.02 1.12 -24.91
N LYS A 73 -0.13 1.77 -25.13
CA LYS A 73 -0.64 2.86 -24.28
C LYS A 73 -1.00 2.36 -22.87
N GLN A 74 -1.60 1.17 -22.76
CA GLN A 74 -1.94 0.55 -21.47
C GLN A 74 -0.69 0.13 -20.69
N VAL A 75 0.32 -0.42 -21.38
CA VAL A 75 1.62 -0.75 -20.78
C VAL A 75 2.28 0.51 -20.20
N ARG A 76 2.33 1.60 -20.99
CA ARG A 76 2.88 2.88 -20.52
C ARG A 76 2.10 3.44 -19.33
N ALA A 77 0.77 3.40 -19.38
CA ALA A 77 -0.07 3.86 -18.27
C ALA A 77 0.16 3.06 -16.99
N ALA A 78 0.32 1.73 -17.10
CA ALA A 78 0.64 0.87 -15.97
C ALA A 78 2.02 1.20 -15.36
N ALA A 79 3.03 1.45 -16.21
CA ALA A 79 4.35 1.87 -15.75
C ALA A 79 4.32 3.21 -15.00
N ILE A 80 3.58 4.20 -15.53
CA ILE A 80 3.38 5.50 -14.86
C ILE A 80 2.69 5.31 -13.51
N LEU A 81 1.66 4.47 -13.46
CA LEU A 81 0.93 4.20 -12.21
C LEU A 81 1.83 3.55 -11.16
N ALA A 82 2.67 2.60 -11.56
CA ALA A 82 3.63 1.96 -10.67
C ALA A 82 4.63 2.98 -10.09
N LEU A 83 5.17 3.89 -10.91
CA LEU A 83 6.05 4.96 -10.45
C LEU A 83 5.35 5.92 -9.49
N LYS A 84 4.14 6.36 -9.82
CA LYS A 84 3.33 7.20 -8.94
C LYS A 84 3.07 6.53 -7.60
N GLY A 85 2.75 5.24 -7.59
CA GLY A 85 2.55 4.46 -6.36
C GLY A 85 3.80 4.43 -5.48
N ARG A 86 4.99 4.25 -6.08
CA ARG A 86 6.27 4.29 -5.35
C ARG A 86 6.52 5.67 -4.74
N MET A 87 6.33 6.73 -5.51
CA MET A 87 6.50 8.11 -5.03
C MET A 87 5.52 8.49 -3.92
N GLN A 88 4.30 7.95 -3.96
CA GLN A 88 3.28 8.20 -2.93
C GLN A 88 3.42 7.34 -1.68
N SER A 89 4.38 6.40 -1.66
CA SER A 89 4.63 5.54 -0.50
C SER A 89 5.09 6.33 0.71
N LYS A 90 4.80 5.82 1.91
CA LYS A 90 5.22 6.43 3.18
C LYS A 90 6.74 6.61 3.25
N VAL A 91 7.49 5.60 2.77
CA VAL A 91 8.96 5.63 2.71
C VAL A 91 9.44 6.74 1.79
N ALA A 92 8.94 6.82 0.56
CA ALA A 92 9.36 7.87 -0.37
C ALA A 92 9.07 9.29 0.16
N LYS A 93 7.91 9.48 0.81
CA LYS A 93 7.57 10.75 1.46
C LYS A 93 8.51 11.07 2.63
N ALA A 94 8.80 10.10 3.49
CA ALA A 94 9.73 10.28 4.60
C ALA A 94 11.15 10.58 4.11
N SER A 95 11.62 9.86 3.09
CA SER A 95 12.92 10.12 2.46
C SER A 95 13.00 11.51 1.85
N HIS A 96 11.92 11.99 1.21
CA HIS A 96 11.87 13.35 0.68
C HIS A 96 12.05 14.40 1.78
N VAL A 97 11.35 14.24 2.91
CA VAL A 97 11.50 15.12 4.08
C VAL A 97 12.91 15.04 4.67
N ALA A 98 13.48 13.83 4.79
CA ALA A 98 14.83 13.64 5.30
C ALA A 98 15.88 14.36 4.43
N VAL A 99 15.74 14.29 3.10
CA VAL A 99 16.60 15.03 2.16
C VAL A 99 16.45 16.55 2.35
N GLN A 100 15.24 17.04 2.58
CA GLN A 100 15.03 18.46 2.88
C GLN A 100 15.72 18.89 4.18
N TRP A 101 15.63 18.08 5.24
CA TRP A 101 16.32 18.36 6.50
C TRP A 101 17.84 18.37 6.35
N LEU A 102 18.40 17.46 5.57
CA LEU A 102 19.84 17.45 5.25
C LEU A 102 20.25 18.67 4.42
N ALA A 103 19.38 19.16 3.54
CA ALA A 103 19.65 20.35 2.73
C ALA A 103 19.65 21.65 3.55
N THR A 104 18.99 21.69 4.71
CA THR A 104 18.97 22.87 5.60
C THR A 104 20.21 23.04 6.48
N ALA A 105 21.33 22.37 6.15
CA ALA A 105 22.57 22.38 6.93
C ALA A 105 22.34 22.06 8.42
N PRO A 106 21.87 20.85 8.75
CA PRO A 106 21.52 20.49 10.12
C PRO A 106 22.76 20.47 11.01
N LEU A 107 22.65 21.06 12.19
CA LEU A 107 23.66 20.95 13.24
C LEU A 107 23.53 19.57 13.89
N VAL A 108 24.53 18.71 13.68
CA VAL A 108 24.63 17.42 14.35
C VAL A 108 25.49 17.61 15.60
N LEU A 109 24.88 17.46 16.77
CA LEU A 109 25.55 17.53 18.07
C LEU A 109 25.75 16.11 18.58
N ASP A 110 27.01 15.73 18.78
CA ASP A 110 27.37 14.53 19.52
C ASP A 110 27.91 14.98 20.88
N ALA A 111 27.26 14.53 21.95
CA ALA A 111 27.56 14.93 23.31
C ALA A 111 27.74 13.68 24.17
N GLU A 112 28.99 13.40 24.53
CA GLU A 112 29.34 12.33 25.46
C GLU A 112 29.12 12.83 26.89
N THR A 113 28.15 12.27 27.60
CA THR A 113 27.90 12.55 29.03
C THR A 113 28.25 11.33 29.85
N THR A 114 29.25 11.40 30.73
CA THR A 114 29.66 10.26 31.58
C THR A 114 28.77 10.07 32.82
N ASN A 115 27.73 10.88 32.99
CA ASN A 115 26.88 10.87 34.17
C ASN A 115 25.68 11.81 33.93
N ALA A 116 24.49 11.39 34.35
CA ALA A 116 23.20 12.04 34.08
C ALA A 116 22.97 13.38 34.81
N HIS A 117 23.98 14.23 34.91
CA HIS A 117 23.89 15.59 35.44
C HIS A 117 24.33 16.59 34.36
N PRO A 118 23.50 17.60 34.02
CA PRO A 118 23.73 18.52 32.89
C PRO A 118 24.86 19.55 33.12
N THR A 119 25.74 19.36 34.10
CA THR A 119 26.68 20.40 34.55
C THR A 119 28.09 20.30 33.98
N HIS A 120 28.48 19.21 33.30
CA HIS A 120 29.82 19.09 32.74
C HIS A 120 29.82 18.47 31.33
N VAL A 121 29.77 19.31 30.30
CA VAL A 121 30.08 18.93 28.92
C VAL A 121 31.59 19.07 28.73
N LEU A 122 32.32 17.95 28.64
CA LEU A 122 33.78 17.95 28.52
C LEU A 122 34.30 18.22 27.10
N GLY A 123 33.41 18.18 26.10
CA GLY A 123 33.74 18.56 24.73
C GLY A 123 32.50 18.60 23.85
N ALA A 124 32.26 19.74 23.20
CA ALA A 124 31.28 19.86 22.12
C ALA A 124 32.04 19.87 20.79
N GLY A 125 31.97 18.78 20.04
CA GLY A 125 32.51 18.71 18.69
C GLY A 125 31.51 19.29 17.70
N MET A 126 31.70 20.54 17.26
CA MET A 126 30.89 21.13 16.20
C MET A 126 31.52 20.81 14.84
N PHE A 127 30.95 19.84 14.11
CA PHE A 127 31.36 19.57 12.73
C PHE A 127 30.56 20.46 11.76
N VAL A 128 31.15 21.59 11.36
CA VAL A 128 30.71 22.34 10.18
C VAL A 128 31.53 21.85 8.99
N GLY A 129 31.06 20.79 8.36
CA GLY A 129 31.79 20.16 7.25
C GLY A 129 30.90 19.26 6.42
N CYS A 130 30.53 19.76 5.24
CA CYS A 130 29.82 19.03 4.20
C CYS A 130 30.67 17.86 3.69
N SER A 131 30.31 16.62 4.05
CA SER A 131 30.64 15.38 3.32
C SER A 131 29.81 14.22 3.87
N VAL A 132 28.53 14.19 3.55
CA VAL A 132 27.66 13.04 3.85
C VAL A 132 27.94 11.95 2.81
N PHE A 133 28.81 10.99 3.16
CA PHE A 133 28.92 9.71 2.45
C PHE A 133 27.70 8.85 2.82
N ILE A 134 26.64 8.91 2.02
CA ILE A 134 25.59 7.89 2.05
C ILE A 134 26.04 6.77 1.11
N ALA A 135 26.59 5.72 1.71
CA ALA A 135 26.80 4.44 1.03
C ALA A 135 25.44 3.91 0.57
N ALA A 136 25.26 3.83 -0.74
CA ALA A 136 24.13 3.18 -1.37
C ALA A 136 24.18 1.67 -1.09
N GLY A 137 23.04 1.09 -0.70
CA GLY A 137 22.81 -0.35 -0.82
C GLY A 137 22.52 -1.07 0.49
N SER A 138 21.28 -1.52 0.61
CA SER A 138 20.75 -2.53 1.53
C SER A 138 21.76 -3.52 2.12
N VAL A 139 21.87 -3.63 3.45
CA VAL A 139 22.10 -4.91 4.16
C VAL A 139 21.46 -4.86 5.56
N VAL A 140 20.61 -5.84 5.84
CA VAL A 140 20.15 -6.22 7.18
C VAL A 140 21.38 -6.62 8.01
N GLY A 141 21.71 -5.88 9.07
CA GLY A 141 22.86 -6.19 9.90
C GLY A 141 22.74 -5.56 11.28
N SER A 142 22.29 -6.36 12.24
CA SER A 142 22.43 -6.12 13.67
C SER A 142 23.90 -5.84 14.01
N PHE A 143 24.23 -4.62 14.44
CA PHE A 143 25.58 -4.30 14.93
C PHE A 143 25.66 -4.61 16.42
N TYR A 144 25.87 -5.90 16.71
CA TYR A 144 26.60 -6.32 17.89
C TYR A 144 28.03 -5.76 17.79
N SER A 145 28.41 -4.95 18.77
CA SER A 145 29.75 -4.94 19.37
C SER A 145 30.96 -4.99 18.42
N LEU A 146 31.35 -3.86 17.83
CA LEU A 146 32.71 -3.66 17.28
C LEU A 146 33.63 -3.02 18.33
N ARG A 147 33.78 -3.73 19.45
CA ARG A 147 34.81 -3.49 20.48
C ARG A 147 35.91 -4.52 20.28
N MET A 148 36.82 -4.30 19.33
CA MET A 148 38.16 -4.91 19.24
C MET A 148 38.73 -4.62 17.84
N LEU A 149 39.66 -3.68 17.70
CA LEU A 149 40.82 -3.75 16.76
C LEU A 149 41.63 -2.44 16.62
N LEU A 150 41.79 -1.64 17.69
CA LEU A 150 42.85 -0.63 17.75
C LEU A 150 43.52 -0.63 19.13
N LYS A 151 44.11 -1.77 19.47
CA LYS A 151 45.03 -1.89 20.60
C LYS A 151 46.17 -2.81 20.18
N GLN A 152 47.17 -2.26 19.48
CA GLN A 152 48.58 -2.68 19.50
C GLN A 152 49.39 -1.80 18.53
N SER A 153 49.85 -0.66 19.03
CA SER A 153 51.08 -0.01 18.59
C SER A 153 51.70 0.67 19.81
N ALA A 154 52.36 -0.15 20.61
CA ALA A 154 53.51 0.15 21.46
C ALA A 154 54.36 -1.12 21.48
#